data_AF-A0AAD8HFG5-F1
#
_entry.id   AF-A0AAD8HFG5-F1
#
_cell.length_a   1.000
_cell.length_b   1.000
_cell.length_c   1.000
_cell.angle_alpha   90.00
_cell.angle_beta   90.00
_cell.angle_gamma   90.00
#
_symmetry.space_group_name_H-M   'P 1'
#
loop_
_entity.id
_entity.type
_entity.pdbx_description
1 polymer ?
#
loop_
_entity_poly.entity_id
_entity_poly.type
_entity_poly.pdbx_seq_one_letter_code
_entity_poly.pdbx_strand_id
1 'polypeptide(L)'
;MKRRLSSLCVDPMWFYLYMNKERDYKEDVVNWMLRDESLTKGYVYVPICHSNHWNLLILCNIGESMESNTKSPCMFLLDSLHKREEDMEPTIRKFVSHLYKNGEKKEQEEVLNIPYKVPKVPQQKDASKCGYYILYFIYRFVLDSPDDFNINKDYSGFMTEDWFTQDDFDSFCQNLPDICKTPDNELPNVVTKPSIVEEEKLRRAASPLSFYEKVQATAWLRNMVGARDFPAEPSEEEFRLALRDGLILCNLLNKIVIGTVPKVVEAQNVYTQIAFFLVSVEDMRLPTFDLSDLEEGGNSAKIVGCLLALKSYNEEKQGAGARI
;
A
#
# COMPACT_ATOMS: atom_id res chain seq x y z
N MET A 1 16.97 -15.60 21.11
CA MET A 1 15.98 -15.55 20.01
C MET A 1 15.35 -14.15 20.07
N LYS A 2 15.75 -13.21 19.20
CA LYS A 2 15.07 -11.89 19.14
C LYS A 2 13.61 -12.16 18.76
N ARG A 3 12.67 -11.60 19.52
CA ARG A 3 11.23 -11.79 19.27
C ARG A 3 10.92 -11.03 17.98
N ARG A 4 10.35 -11.68 16.97
CA ARG A 4 10.01 -11.01 15.70
C ARG A 4 9.03 -9.88 16.00
N LEU A 5 9.43 -8.63 15.77
CA LEU A 5 8.58 -7.47 16.00
C LEU A 5 7.33 -7.61 15.11
N SER A 6 6.13 -7.46 15.68
CA SER A 6 4.90 -7.43 14.89
C SER A 6 4.82 -6.08 14.18
N SER A 7 4.95 -6.10 12.85
CA SER A 7 4.96 -4.88 12.05
C SER A 7 4.06 -4.97 10.83
N LEU A 8 3.58 -3.82 10.37
CA LEU A 8 2.86 -3.64 9.12
C LEU A 8 3.53 -2.50 8.34
N CYS A 9 3.85 -2.73 7.07
CA CYS A 9 4.21 -1.66 6.15
C CYS A 9 3.00 -1.34 5.30
N VAL A 10 2.59 -0.09 5.31
CA VAL A 10 1.43 0.41 4.57
C VAL A 10 1.88 0.79 3.17
N ASP A 11 1.03 0.51 2.18
CA ASP A 11 1.24 1.00 0.83
C ASP A 11 1.23 2.54 0.81
N PRO A 12 2.26 3.20 0.24
CA PRO A 12 2.35 4.66 0.20
C PRO A 12 1.12 5.39 -0.33
N MET A 13 0.37 4.72 -1.21
CA MET A 13 -0.80 5.27 -1.88
C MET A 13 -1.91 5.65 -0.90
N TRP A 14 -2.04 4.94 0.21
CA TRP A 14 -3.12 5.17 1.16
C TRP A 14 -3.02 6.52 1.86
N PHE A 15 -1.81 6.91 2.29
CA PHE A 15 -1.62 8.22 2.89
C PHE A 15 -1.79 9.35 1.86
N TYR A 16 -1.34 9.11 0.61
CA TYR A 16 -1.58 10.04 -0.49
C TYR A 16 -3.08 10.26 -0.75
N LEU A 17 -3.88 9.18 -0.80
CA LEU A 17 -5.34 9.27 -0.92
C LEU A 17 -5.95 10.03 0.26
N TYR A 18 -5.49 9.73 1.47
CA TYR A 18 -5.95 10.41 2.68
C TYR A 18 -5.70 11.92 2.62
N MET A 19 -4.57 12.36 2.08
CA MET A 19 -4.25 13.78 1.94
C MET A 19 -5.16 14.46 0.92
N ASN A 20 -5.40 13.83 -0.24
CA ASN A 20 -6.01 14.46 -1.41
C ASN A 20 -7.54 14.29 -1.53
N LYS A 21 -8.17 13.44 -0.71
CA LYS A 21 -9.62 13.27 -0.70
C LYS A 21 -10.36 14.35 0.09
N GLU A 22 -11.61 14.59 -0.29
CA GLU A 22 -12.56 15.40 0.50
C GLU A 22 -12.77 14.79 1.91
N ARG A 23 -13.20 15.63 2.87
CA ARG A 23 -13.27 15.26 4.29
C ARG A 23 -14.06 13.97 4.54
N ASP A 24 -15.10 13.73 3.75
CA ASP A 24 -16.07 12.65 3.99
C ASP A 24 -15.51 11.25 3.69
N TYR A 25 -14.42 11.15 2.91
CA TYR A 25 -13.80 9.87 2.56
C TYR A 25 -12.53 9.55 3.36
N LYS A 26 -12.09 10.47 4.23
CA LYS A 26 -10.83 10.31 4.96
C LYS A 26 -10.88 9.20 6.02
N GLU A 27 -12.03 9.02 6.65
CA GLU A 27 -12.25 7.94 7.63
C GLU A 27 -12.26 6.58 6.94
N ASP A 28 -12.92 6.48 5.78
CA ASP A 28 -12.99 5.25 4.99
C ASP A 28 -11.61 4.84 4.44
N VAL A 29 -10.82 5.81 3.94
CA VAL A 29 -9.43 5.55 3.52
C VAL A 29 -8.61 4.91 4.64
N VAL A 30 -8.79 5.39 5.87
CA VAL A 30 -8.08 4.85 7.02
C VAL A 30 -8.59 3.45 7.39
N ASN A 31 -9.90 3.20 7.27
CA ASN A 31 -10.49 1.87 7.42
C ASN A 31 -9.90 0.85 6.44
N TRP A 32 -9.90 1.16 5.14
CA TRP A 32 -9.44 0.23 4.10
C TRP A 32 -7.94 -0.06 4.21
N MET A 33 -7.14 0.98 4.45
CA MET A 33 -5.68 0.92 4.46
C MET A 33 -5.11 -0.06 5.49
N LEU A 34 -5.77 -0.20 6.64
CA LEU A 34 -5.18 -0.86 7.80
C LEU A 34 -5.93 -2.08 8.28
N ARG A 35 -7.21 -2.22 7.89
CA ARG A 35 -8.14 -3.21 8.46
C ARG A 35 -8.12 -3.15 10.00
N ASP A 36 -8.82 -4.05 10.68
CA ASP A 36 -8.83 -4.08 12.15
C ASP A 36 -7.45 -4.48 12.77
N GLU A 37 -6.42 -4.72 11.96
CA GLU A 37 -5.15 -5.27 12.43
C GLU A 37 -4.11 -4.23 12.87
N SER A 38 -4.20 -2.96 12.47
CA SER A 38 -3.11 -1.99 12.71
C SER A 38 -2.85 -1.69 14.18
N LEU A 39 -3.88 -1.62 15.01
CA LEU A 39 -3.73 -1.41 16.44
C LEU A 39 -3.07 -2.62 17.13
N THR A 40 -3.16 -3.81 16.53
CA THR A 40 -2.52 -5.02 17.07
C THR A 40 -1.02 -5.11 16.77
N LYS A 41 -0.50 -4.27 15.86
CA LYS A 41 0.91 -4.27 15.49
C LYS A 41 1.70 -3.36 16.42
N GLY A 42 2.89 -3.82 16.82
CA GLY A 42 3.83 -2.99 17.58
C GLY A 42 4.39 -1.83 16.76
N TYR A 43 4.50 -1.99 15.43
CA TYR A 43 4.98 -0.93 14.54
C TYR A 43 4.17 -0.88 13.25
N VAL A 44 3.80 0.33 12.82
CA VAL A 44 3.21 0.57 11.50
C VAL A 44 4.09 1.58 10.76
N TYR A 45 4.66 1.15 9.63
CA TYR A 45 5.46 1.98 8.75
C TYR A 45 4.54 2.57 7.67
N VAL A 46 4.49 3.89 7.60
CA VAL A 46 3.67 4.64 6.64
C VAL A 46 4.59 5.52 5.80
N PRO A 47 5.05 5.04 4.63
CA PRO A 47 5.73 5.89 3.66
C PRO A 47 4.77 6.98 3.16
N ILE A 48 5.23 8.23 3.16
CA ILE A 48 4.46 9.39 2.73
C ILE A 48 5.17 9.99 1.52
N CYS A 49 4.45 10.11 0.41
CA CYS A 49 4.92 10.84 -0.77
C CYS A 49 4.06 12.09 -0.98
N HIS A 50 4.66 13.26 -0.84
CA HIS A 50 4.01 14.56 -1.05
C HIS A 50 4.95 15.49 -1.80
N SER A 51 4.45 16.19 -2.83
CA SER A 51 5.23 17.14 -3.64
C SER A 51 6.58 16.59 -4.16
N ASN A 52 6.58 15.32 -4.61
CA ASN A 52 7.76 14.59 -5.09
C ASN A 52 8.87 14.37 -4.05
N HIS A 53 8.53 14.45 -2.76
CA HIS A 53 9.42 14.14 -1.65
C HIS A 53 8.85 13.01 -0.80
N TRP A 54 9.74 12.16 -0.31
CA TRP A 54 9.40 10.99 0.49
C TRP A 54 9.84 11.15 1.93
N ASN A 55 8.90 10.87 2.84
CA ASN A 55 9.07 10.88 4.29
C ASN A 55 8.58 9.54 4.85
N LEU A 56 9.03 9.16 6.03
CA LEU A 56 8.54 7.95 6.70
C LEU A 56 7.90 8.31 8.03
N LEU A 57 6.60 8.04 8.16
CA LEU A 57 5.92 8.04 9.45
C LEU A 57 6.02 6.64 10.05
N ILE A 58 6.50 6.55 11.29
CA ILE A 58 6.52 5.32 12.08
C ILE A 58 5.58 5.50 13.25
N LEU A 59 4.55 4.67 13.32
CA LEU A 59 3.64 4.58 14.45
C LEU A 59 4.08 3.44 15.34
N CYS A 60 4.50 3.74 16.57
CA CYS A 60 5.00 2.76 17.52
C CYS A 60 3.96 2.52 18.61
N ASN A 61 3.66 1.25 18.89
CA ASN A 61 2.86 0.79 20.00
C ASN A 61 1.48 1.48 20.10
N ILE A 62 0.85 1.79 18.97
CA ILE A 62 -0.38 2.59 18.95
C ILE A 62 -1.58 1.89 19.61
N GLY A 63 -1.66 0.56 19.60
CA GLY A 63 -2.68 -0.16 20.36
C GLY A 63 -2.42 -0.24 21.87
N GLU A 64 -1.26 0.16 22.35
CA GLU A 64 -0.94 0.08 23.79
C GLU A 64 -1.57 1.22 24.59
N SER A 65 -1.69 1.03 25.91
CA SER A 65 -2.16 2.07 26.82
C SER A 65 -1.15 3.21 26.95
N MET A 66 -1.64 4.46 27.08
CA MET A 66 -0.81 5.63 27.37
C MET A 66 -0.12 5.55 28.73
N GLU A 67 -0.65 4.76 29.66
CA GLU A 67 -0.11 4.55 31.01
C GLU A 67 0.97 3.44 31.05
N SER A 68 1.26 2.82 29.91
CA SER A 68 2.24 1.73 29.82
C SER A 68 3.66 2.22 30.09
N ASN A 69 4.26 1.72 31.17
CA ASN A 69 5.65 2.01 31.53
C ASN A 69 6.68 1.29 30.64
N THR A 70 6.24 0.32 29.84
CA THR A 70 7.12 -0.50 28.99
C THR A 70 6.98 -0.17 27.51
N LYS A 71 5.75 0.02 27.01
CA LYS A 71 5.45 0.25 25.59
C LYS A 71 4.38 1.32 25.45
N SER A 72 4.79 2.59 25.42
CA SER A 72 3.87 3.72 25.24
C SER A 72 3.71 4.07 23.76
N PRO A 73 2.50 4.45 23.31
CA PRO A 73 2.27 4.96 21.96
C PRO A 73 3.16 6.16 21.62
N CYS A 74 3.74 6.20 20.42
CA CYS A 74 4.44 7.38 19.91
C CYS A 74 4.55 7.37 18.38
N MET A 75 4.87 8.54 17.82
CA MET A 75 4.97 8.76 16.38
C MET A 75 6.30 9.41 16.02
N PHE A 76 6.95 8.92 14.97
CA PHE A 76 8.15 9.51 14.41
C PHE A 76 7.95 9.85 12.95
N LEU A 77 8.29 11.08 12.54
CA LEU A 77 8.42 11.43 11.13
C LEU A 77 9.91 11.54 10.80
N LEU A 78 10.41 10.59 10.00
CA LEU A 78 11.79 10.56 9.54
C LEU A 78 11.84 11.20 8.15
N ASP A 79 12.73 12.18 8.01
CA ASP A 79 12.93 12.91 6.77
C ASP A 79 14.43 13.00 6.46
N SER A 80 14.78 12.56 5.25
CA SER A 80 16.16 12.62 4.74
C SER A 80 16.53 13.99 4.17
N LEU A 81 15.55 14.88 3.94
CA LEU A 81 15.79 16.28 3.59
C LEU A 81 15.53 17.19 4.78
N HIS A 82 16.47 18.09 5.01
CA HIS A 82 16.31 19.18 5.97
C HIS A 82 15.52 20.34 5.36
N LYS A 83 14.33 20.06 4.81
CA LYS A 83 13.41 21.06 4.28
C LYS A 83 12.06 20.96 4.98
N ARG A 84 11.82 21.84 5.95
CA ARG A 84 10.47 22.10 6.45
C ARG A 84 9.82 23.16 5.57
N GLU A 85 9.09 22.73 4.55
CA GLU A 85 8.21 23.64 3.81
C GLU A 85 6.81 23.69 4.42
N GLU A 86 6.32 22.63 5.09
CA GLU A 86 4.99 22.60 5.74
C GLU A 86 4.97 21.73 7.00
N ASP A 87 4.21 22.14 8.03
CA ASP A 87 4.03 21.35 9.26
C ASP A 87 3.04 20.21 9.03
N MET A 88 3.54 18.97 8.99
CA MET A 88 2.75 17.77 8.76
C MET A 88 2.03 17.26 10.02
N GLU A 89 2.40 17.75 11.20
CA GLU A 89 1.89 17.23 12.47
C GLU A 89 0.36 17.30 12.57
N PRO A 90 -0.34 18.40 12.20
CA PRO A 90 -1.80 18.46 12.27
C PRO A 90 -2.48 17.41 11.38
N THR A 91 -1.95 17.19 10.17
CA THR A 91 -2.47 16.20 9.23
C THR A 91 -2.27 14.77 9.75
N ILE A 92 -1.09 14.49 10.29
CA ILE A 92 -0.74 13.19 10.89
C ILE A 92 -1.61 12.92 12.13
N ARG A 93 -1.77 13.89 13.03
CA ARG A 93 -2.65 13.73 14.21
C ARG A 93 -4.09 13.45 13.80
N LYS A 94 -4.58 14.14 12.78
CA LYS A 94 -5.91 13.87 12.24
C LYS A 94 -6.01 12.46 11.67
N PHE A 95 -5.01 12.03 10.89
CA PHE A 95 -4.92 10.68 10.36
C PHE A 95 -4.99 9.62 11.47
N VAL A 96 -4.16 9.79 12.51
CA VAL A 96 -4.14 8.89 13.66
C VAL A 96 -5.44 8.93 14.45
N SER A 97 -6.12 10.08 14.54
CA SER A 97 -7.43 10.14 15.20
C SER A 97 -8.48 9.28 14.51
N HIS A 98 -8.46 9.19 13.18
CA HIS A 98 -9.36 8.30 12.45
C HIS A 98 -8.99 6.82 12.66
N LEU A 99 -7.72 6.50 12.89
CA LEU A 99 -7.30 5.12 13.24
C LEU A 99 -8.01 4.61 14.48
N TYR A 100 -8.02 5.41 15.54
CA TYR A 100 -8.64 4.99 16.81
C TYR A 100 -10.15 4.96 16.74
N LYS A 101 -10.80 5.82 15.96
CA LYS A 101 -12.26 5.75 15.77
C LYS A 101 -12.74 4.40 15.23
N ASN A 102 -11.87 3.70 14.49
CA ASN A 102 -12.21 2.47 13.79
C ASN A 102 -11.90 1.19 14.61
N GLY A 103 -10.97 1.23 15.57
CA GLY A 103 -10.56 0.04 16.33
C GLY A 103 -10.98 0.04 17.81
N GLU A 104 -10.40 0.94 18.62
CA GLU A 104 -10.73 1.12 20.04
C GLU A 104 -11.01 2.60 20.30
N LYS A 105 -12.13 2.92 20.97
CA LYS A 105 -12.48 4.29 21.33
C LYS A 105 -11.48 4.88 22.34
N LYS A 106 -10.33 5.34 21.88
CA LYS A 106 -9.54 6.36 22.58
C LYS A 106 -10.21 7.72 22.38
N GLU A 107 -10.32 8.50 23.44
CA GLU A 107 -10.84 9.86 23.31
C GLU A 107 -9.92 10.71 22.43
N GLN A 108 -10.48 11.68 21.71
CA GLN A 108 -9.74 12.55 20.81
C GLN A 108 -8.57 13.26 21.52
N GLU A 109 -8.71 13.51 22.82
CA GLU A 109 -7.71 14.13 23.68
C GLU A 109 -6.51 13.22 23.95
N GLU A 110 -6.70 11.89 24.01
CA GLU A 110 -5.60 10.94 24.15
C GLU A 110 -4.71 10.90 22.91
N VAL A 111 -5.31 11.00 21.72
CA VAL A 111 -4.57 11.03 20.45
C VAL A 111 -3.71 12.28 20.33
N LEU A 112 -4.22 13.43 20.82
CA LEU A 112 -3.45 14.68 20.86
C LEU A 112 -2.23 14.58 21.78
N ASN A 113 -2.31 13.75 22.82
CA ASN A 113 -1.22 13.55 23.79
C ASN A 113 -0.19 12.51 23.36
N ILE A 114 -0.42 11.79 22.24
CA ILE A 114 0.60 10.87 21.69
C ILE A 114 1.83 11.69 21.29
N PRO A 115 3.02 11.37 21.82
CA PRO A 115 4.25 12.05 21.48
C PRO A 115 4.55 11.94 19.98
N TYR A 116 4.86 13.09 19.37
CA TYR A 116 5.30 13.20 17.99
C TYR A 116 6.72 13.76 17.97
N LYS A 117 7.63 13.08 17.28
CA LYS A 117 9.03 13.50 17.15
C LYS A 117 9.45 13.51 15.68
N VAL A 118 10.30 14.46 15.34
CA VAL A 118 10.97 14.53 14.03
C VAL A 118 12.48 14.38 14.28
N PRO A 119 13.01 13.14 14.35
CA PRO A 119 14.41 12.92 14.66
C PRO A 119 15.31 13.47 13.56
N LYS A 120 16.49 13.95 13.95
CA LYS A 120 17.53 14.32 12.99
C LYS A 120 18.28 13.05 12.58
N VAL A 121 17.85 12.44 11.50
CA VAL A 121 18.45 11.23 10.92
C VAL A 121 19.53 11.60 9.87
N PRO A 122 20.36 10.65 9.39
CA PRO A 122 21.32 10.94 8.33
C PRO A 122 20.62 11.52 7.11
N GLN A 123 21.15 12.63 6.59
CA GLN A 123 20.51 13.44 5.55
C GLN A 123 21.08 13.12 4.17
N GLN A 124 20.22 13.12 3.16
CA GLN A 124 20.67 12.93 1.78
C GLN A 124 21.39 14.17 1.25
N LYS A 125 22.42 13.94 0.44
CA LYS A 125 23.18 15.00 -0.26
C LYS A 125 22.53 15.40 -1.60
N ASP A 126 21.73 14.50 -2.16
CA ASP A 126 21.01 14.65 -3.43
C ASP A 126 19.52 14.45 -3.16
N ALA A 127 18.67 15.34 -3.68
CA ALA A 127 17.22 15.30 -3.51
C ALA A 127 16.56 14.05 -4.15
N SER A 128 17.24 13.35 -5.04
CA SER A 128 16.71 12.21 -5.80
C SER A 128 16.58 10.91 -5.01
N LYS A 129 17.27 10.77 -3.87
CA LYS A 129 17.42 9.48 -3.16
C LYS A 129 16.42 9.26 -2.02
N CYS A 130 15.44 10.16 -1.83
CA CYS A 130 14.59 10.15 -0.63
C CYS A 130 13.83 8.83 -0.46
N GLY A 131 13.35 8.22 -1.55
CA GLY A 131 12.71 6.90 -1.53
C GLY A 131 13.63 5.77 -1.04
N TYR A 132 14.91 5.78 -1.43
CA TYR A 132 15.90 4.80 -0.94
C TYR A 132 16.17 4.98 0.55
N TYR A 133 16.23 6.23 1.02
CA TYR A 133 16.34 6.52 2.45
C TYR A 133 15.14 6.00 3.24
N ILE A 134 13.92 6.08 2.71
CA ILE A 134 12.74 5.50 3.37
C ILE A 134 12.88 3.99 3.55
N LEU A 135 13.25 3.27 2.48
CA LEU A 135 13.48 1.83 2.55
C LEU A 135 14.59 1.49 3.56
N TYR A 136 15.67 2.27 3.56
CA TYR A 136 16.78 2.03 4.47
C TYR A 136 16.45 2.38 5.92
N PHE A 137 15.65 3.41 6.18
CA PHE A 137 15.14 3.72 7.52
C PHE A 137 14.29 2.59 8.07
N ILE A 138 13.40 2.00 7.26
CA ILE A 138 12.61 0.83 7.67
C ILE A 138 13.55 -0.34 7.99
N TYR A 139 14.49 -0.65 7.09
CA TYR A 139 15.47 -1.72 7.26
C TYR A 139 16.27 -1.56 8.56
N ARG A 140 16.83 -0.38 8.81
CA ARG A 140 17.60 -0.07 10.01
C ARG A 140 16.74 -0.07 11.27
N PHE A 141 15.52 0.44 11.19
CA PHE A 141 14.59 0.37 12.32
C PHE A 141 14.29 -1.07 12.71
N VAL A 142 14.01 -1.95 11.74
CA VAL A 142 13.73 -3.38 12.02
C VAL A 142 14.92 -4.09 12.66
N LEU A 143 16.15 -3.75 12.28
CA LEU A 143 17.36 -4.37 12.81
C LEU A 143 17.76 -3.84 14.20
N ASP A 144 17.71 -2.51 14.35
CA ASP A 144 18.29 -1.79 15.48
C ASP A 144 17.26 -1.50 16.58
N SER A 145 15.95 -1.58 16.28
CA SER A 145 14.91 -1.29 17.26
C SER A 145 14.97 -2.27 18.45
N PRO A 146 14.95 -1.76 19.69
CA PRO A 146 14.83 -2.56 20.90
C PRO A 146 13.52 -3.36 20.96
N ASP A 147 13.57 -4.57 21.52
CA ASP A 147 12.39 -5.44 21.68
C ASP A 147 11.25 -4.77 22.51
N ASP A 148 11.63 -3.93 23.48
CA ASP A 148 10.73 -3.14 24.33
C ASP A 148 10.98 -1.63 24.17
N PHE A 149 10.99 -1.17 22.92
CA PHE A 149 11.18 0.23 22.59
C PHE A 149 10.18 1.12 23.35
N ASN A 150 10.73 2.15 23.99
CA ASN A 150 10.00 3.16 24.76
C ASN A 150 10.64 4.53 24.52
N ILE A 151 9.82 5.50 24.11
CA ILE A 151 10.26 6.85 23.71
C ILE A 151 10.96 7.66 24.82
N ASN A 152 10.76 7.28 26.08
CA ASN A 152 11.33 7.96 27.24
C ASN A 152 12.69 7.39 27.66
N LYS A 153 13.14 6.30 27.02
CA LYS A 153 14.47 5.72 27.23
C LYS A 153 15.44 6.24 26.18
N ASP A 154 16.71 6.34 26.56
CA ASP A 154 17.79 6.67 25.65
C ASP A 154 18.30 5.44 24.92
N TYR A 155 18.52 5.58 23.62
CA TYR A 155 19.08 4.56 22.75
C TYR A 155 20.18 5.20 21.93
N SER A 156 21.39 5.22 22.51
CA SER A 156 22.56 5.87 21.90
C SER A 156 22.77 5.41 20.45
N GLY A 157 22.83 6.38 19.53
CA GLY A 157 23.03 6.14 18.10
C GLY A 157 21.78 5.70 17.31
N PHE A 158 20.63 5.46 17.95
CA PHE A 158 19.41 5.05 17.26
C PHE A 158 18.56 6.26 16.87
N MET A 159 18.22 6.37 15.57
CA MET A 159 17.49 7.52 15.01
C MET A 159 18.15 8.89 15.25
N THR A 160 19.48 8.93 15.26
CA THR A 160 20.31 10.14 15.38
C THR A 160 21.04 10.45 14.05
N GLU A 161 21.77 11.57 13.99
CA GLU A 161 22.45 12.04 12.77
C GLU A 161 23.54 11.08 12.29
N ASP A 162 24.05 10.26 13.21
CA ASP A 162 25.10 9.26 13.05
C ASP A 162 24.55 7.82 13.05
N TRP A 163 23.23 7.63 12.90
CA TRP A 163 22.59 6.32 12.97
C TRP A 163 23.17 5.30 11.97
N PHE A 164 23.65 5.78 10.82
CA PHE A 164 24.36 4.95 9.85
C PHE A 164 25.34 5.79 9.03
N THR A 165 26.33 5.12 8.45
CA THR A 165 27.28 5.77 7.56
C THR A 165 26.76 5.82 6.12
N GLN A 166 27.32 6.73 5.33
CA GLN A 166 27.01 6.82 3.90
C GLN A 166 27.39 5.52 3.16
N ASP A 167 28.49 4.87 3.57
CA ASP A 167 28.95 3.62 2.97
C ASP A 167 27.97 2.47 3.24
N ASP A 168 27.38 2.40 4.44
CA ASP A 168 26.34 1.41 4.75
C ASP A 168 25.11 1.61 3.83
N PHE A 169 24.69 2.85 3.64
CA PHE A 169 23.55 3.19 2.77
C PHE A 169 23.84 2.90 1.29
N ASP A 170 25.02 3.25 0.80
CA ASP A 170 25.38 3.00 -0.60
C ASP A 170 25.50 1.50 -0.88
N SER A 171 26.04 0.72 0.08
CA SER A 171 26.06 -0.74 0.02
C SER A 171 24.65 -1.32 -0.04
N PHE A 172 23.73 -0.83 0.80
CA PHE A 172 22.32 -1.24 0.76
C PHE A 172 21.69 -0.98 -0.61
N CYS A 173 21.92 0.21 -1.18
CA CYS A 173 21.35 0.58 -2.48
C CYS A 173 21.88 -0.29 -3.63
N GLN A 174 23.16 -0.66 -3.60
CA GLN A 174 23.77 -1.53 -4.61
C GLN A 174 23.20 -2.96 -4.58
N ASN A 175 22.87 -3.45 -3.39
CA ASN A 175 22.34 -4.80 -3.19
C ASN A 175 20.81 -4.89 -3.34
N LEU A 176 20.10 -3.75 -3.34
CA LEU A 176 18.64 -3.70 -3.42
C LEU A 176 18.04 -4.46 -4.62
N PRO A 177 18.59 -4.35 -5.85
CA PRO A 177 18.09 -5.09 -6.99
C PRO A 177 18.19 -6.61 -6.82
N ASP A 178 19.16 -7.09 -6.06
CA ASP A 178 19.35 -8.52 -5.80
C ASP A 178 18.44 -8.98 -4.65
N ILE A 179 18.22 -8.13 -3.64
CA ILE A 179 17.22 -8.36 -2.58
C ILE A 179 15.80 -8.47 -3.16
N CYS A 180 15.46 -7.69 -4.19
CA CYS A 180 14.16 -7.77 -4.85
C CYS A 180 14.01 -8.98 -5.79
N LYS A 181 15.11 -9.63 -6.15
CA LYS A 181 15.11 -10.82 -7.03
C LYS A 181 15.16 -12.13 -6.27
N THR A 182 15.53 -12.12 -4.98
CA THR A 182 15.47 -13.32 -4.16
C THR A 182 14.02 -13.73 -3.97
N PRO A 183 13.60 -14.93 -4.41
CA PRO A 183 12.29 -15.47 -4.05
C PRO A 183 12.18 -15.57 -2.53
N ASP A 184 10.98 -15.42 -1.97
CA ASP A 184 10.67 -15.47 -0.51
C ASP A 184 11.17 -16.72 0.27
N ASN A 185 11.86 -17.65 -0.38
CA ASN A 185 12.26 -18.96 0.12
C ASN A 185 13.72 -19.09 0.62
N GLU A 186 14.53 -18.03 0.65
CA GLU A 186 15.92 -18.12 1.15
C GLU A 186 16.13 -17.52 2.56
N LEU A 187 15.28 -17.91 3.51
CA LEU A 187 15.72 -18.08 4.90
C LEU A 187 16.06 -19.56 5.10
N PRO A 188 17.23 -19.91 5.67
CA PRO A 188 17.72 -21.28 5.64
C PRO A 188 16.88 -22.15 6.56
N ASN A 189 16.00 -22.98 5.97
CA ASN A 189 15.76 -24.34 6.42
C ASN A 189 15.26 -25.19 5.25
N VAL A 190 16.14 -26.13 4.88
CA VAL A 190 16.02 -27.22 3.92
C VAL A 190 14.57 -27.64 3.60
N VAL A 191 14.15 -27.39 2.35
CA VAL A 191 13.18 -28.25 1.65
C VAL A 191 13.67 -28.39 0.20
N THR A 192 13.86 -29.64 -0.22
CA THR A 192 14.38 -30.02 -1.52
C THR A 192 13.51 -29.53 -2.67
N LYS A 193 14.15 -28.93 -3.69
CA LYS A 193 13.58 -28.48 -4.95
C LYS A 193 12.83 -29.65 -5.65
N PRO A 194 11.61 -29.45 -6.17
CA PRO A 194 10.91 -30.53 -6.83
C PRO A 194 11.45 -30.80 -8.24
N SER A 195 11.34 -32.07 -8.65
CA SER A 195 11.87 -32.57 -9.92
C SER A 195 11.14 -31.99 -11.13
N ILE A 196 11.81 -32.01 -12.29
CA ILE A 196 11.38 -31.51 -13.62
C ILE A 196 9.95 -31.97 -14.02
N VAL A 197 9.44 -33.05 -13.45
CA VAL A 197 8.08 -33.57 -13.68
C VAL A 197 7.00 -32.73 -12.98
N GLU A 198 7.32 -32.05 -11.88
CA GLU A 198 6.40 -31.18 -11.14
C GLU A 198 6.28 -29.78 -11.76
N GLU A 199 7.34 -29.22 -12.36
CA GLU A 199 7.25 -27.98 -13.15
C GLU A 199 6.36 -28.15 -14.40
N GLU A 200 6.40 -29.31 -15.06
CA GLU A 200 5.47 -29.62 -16.16
C GLU A 200 4.03 -29.86 -15.68
N LYS A 201 3.84 -30.37 -14.46
CA LYS A 201 2.50 -30.46 -13.84
C LYS A 201 1.96 -29.08 -13.45
N LEU A 202 2.81 -28.16 -13.00
CA LEU A 202 2.42 -26.79 -12.66
C LEU A 202 2.08 -25.98 -13.92
N ARG A 203 2.81 -26.18 -15.02
CA ARG A 203 2.47 -25.62 -16.34
C ARG A 203 1.17 -26.21 -16.92
N ARG A 204 0.84 -27.47 -16.62
CA ARG A 204 -0.43 -28.11 -16.98
C ARG A 204 -1.60 -27.78 -16.04
N ALA A 205 -1.33 -27.13 -14.90
CA ALA A 205 -2.35 -26.67 -13.95
C ALA A 205 -2.92 -25.27 -14.27
N ALA A 206 -2.36 -24.56 -15.24
CA ALA A 206 -3.01 -23.39 -15.85
C ALA A 206 -4.22 -23.85 -16.67
N SER A 207 -5.35 -23.97 -15.99
CA SER A 207 -6.63 -24.39 -16.52
C SER A 207 -7.04 -23.57 -17.77
N PRO A 208 -7.64 -24.20 -18.80
CA PRO A 208 -8.29 -23.52 -19.93
C PRO A 208 -9.33 -22.44 -19.54
N LEU A 209 -9.77 -22.43 -18.27
CA LEU A 209 -10.75 -21.47 -17.75
C LEU A 209 -10.21 -20.04 -17.63
N SER A 210 -8.92 -19.83 -17.31
CA SER A 210 -8.38 -18.47 -17.11
C SER A 210 -8.26 -17.66 -18.41
N PHE A 211 -8.07 -18.32 -19.55
CA PHE A 211 -8.06 -17.69 -20.87
C PHE A 211 -9.46 -17.21 -21.26
N TYR A 212 -10.46 -18.07 -21.11
CA TYR A 212 -11.84 -17.73 -21.47
C TYR A 212 -12.41 -16.61 -20.59
N GLU A 213 -12.11 -16.62 -19.29
CA GLU A 213 -12.48 -15.56 -18.36
C GLU A 213 -11.84 -14.21 -18.72
N LYS A 214 -10.56 -14.23 -19.12
CA LYS A 214 -9.86 -13.03 -19.59
C LYS A 214 -10.45 -12.47 -20.88
N VAL A 215 -10.77 -13.34 -21.84
CA VAL A 215 -11.46 -12.96 -23.08
C VAL A 215 -12.85 -12.38 -22.78
N GLN A 216 -13.60 -12.97 -21.85
CA GLN A 216 -14.89 -12.45 -21.42
C GLN A 216 -14.78 -11.08 -20.76
N ALA A 217 -13.85 -10.90 -19.82
CA ALA A 217 -13.60 -9.62 -19.17
C ALA A 217 -13.23 -8.55 -20.21
N THR A 218 -12.37 -8.91 -21.16
CA THR A 218 -11.95 -8.05 -22.28
C THR A 218 -13.11 -7.64 -23.18
N ALA A 219 -13.94 -8.59 -23.61
CA ALA A 219 -15.12 -8.31 -24.43
C ALA A 219 -16.09 -7.37 -23.70
N TRP A 220 -16.26 -7.57 -22.40
CA TRP A 220 -17.11 -6.72 -21.58
C TRP A 220 -16.55 -5.29 -21.43
N LEU A 221 -15.25 -5.14 -21.19
CA LEU A 221 -14.58 -3.83 -21.16
C LEU A 221 -14.76 -3.07 -22.48
N ARG A 222 -14.52 -3.74 -23.62
CA ARG A 222 -14.69 -3.16 -24.95
C ARG A 222 -16.10 -2.65 -25.18
N ASN A 223 -17.12 -3.41 -24.75
CA ASN A 223 -18.52 -3.02 -24.85
C ASN A 223 -18.86 -1.85 -23.92
N MET A 224 -18.42 -1.93 -22.66
CA MET A 224 -18.77 -0.93 -21.65
C MET A 224 -18.10 0.40 -21.94
N VAL A 225 -16.78 0.46 -22.09
CA VAL A 225 -16.04 1.73 -22.16
C VAL A 225 -15.57 2.13 -23.56
N GLY A 226 -15.81 1.29 -24.58
CA GLY A 226 -15.39 1.59 -25.94
C GLY A 226 -13.87 1.54 -26.13
N ALA A 227 -13.16 0.73 -25.35
CA ALA A 227 -11.71 0.53 -25.43
C ALA A 227 -11.32 -0.23 -26.71
N ARG A 228 -11.38 0.46 -27.86
CA ARG A 228 -11.18 -0.15 -29.20
C ARG A 228 -9.76 -0.65 -29.43
N ASP A 229 -8.78 -0.06 -28.75
CA ASP A 229 -7.37 -0.43 -28.82
C ASP A 229 -7.02 -1.65 -27.95
N PHE A 230 -7.96 -2.11 -27.13
CA PHE A 230 -7.79 -3.31 -26.30
C PHE A 230 -7.97 -4.58 -27.17
N PRO A 231 -6.97 -5.48 -27.30
CA PRO A 231 -7.05 -6.67 -28.15
C PRO A 231 -8.24 -7.56 -27.81
N ALA A 232 -8.81 -8.30 -28.77
CA ALA A 232 -9.97 -9.17 -28.49
C ALA A 232 -9.57 -10.41 -27.65
N GLU A 233 -8.36 -10.91 -27.90
CA GLU A 233 -7.75 -12.04 -27.20
C GLU A 233 -6.34 -11.62 -26.75
N PRO A 234 -6.23 -10.84 -25.66
CA PRO A 234 -4.95 -10.32 -25.21
C PRO A 234 -4.13 -11.42 -24.52
N SER A 235 -2.81 -11.39 -24.74
CA SER A 235 -1.86 -12.07 -23.86
C SER A 235 -1.92 -11.51 -22.44
N GLU A 236 -1.28 -12.18 -21.47
CA GLU A 236 -1.21 -11.69 -20.09
C GLU A 236 -0.47 -10.36 -19.94
N GLU A 237 0.54 -10.13 -20.78
CA GLU A 237 1.28 -8.87 -20.81
C GLU A 237 0.43 -7.74 -21.42
N GLU A 238 -0.18 -7.97 -22.59
CA GLU A 238 -1.05 -6.98 -23.23
C GLU A 238 -2.25 -6.61 -22.35
N PHE A 239 -2.86 -7.60 -21.68
CA PHE A 239 -3.99 -7.38 -20.77
C PHE A 239 -3.61 -6.47 -19.61
N ARG A 240 -2.45 -6.70 -18.97
CA ARG A 240 -1.97 -5.85 -17.87
C ARG A 240 -1.60 -4.46 -18.35
N LEU A 241 -0.83 -4.36 -19.44
CA LEU A 241 -0.39 -3.08 -20.00
C LEU A 241 -1.57 -2.18 -20.36
N ALA A 242 -2.63 -2.73 -20.95
CA ALA A 242 -3.81 -1.97 -21.32
C ALA A 242 -4.62 -1.44 -20.11
N LEU A 243 -4.51 -2.08 -18.95
CA LEU A 243 -5.18 -1.65 -17.70
C LEU A 243 -4.27 -0.83 -16.79
N ARG A 244 -2.97 -0.76 -17.11
CA ARG A 244 -1.92 -0.23 -16.23
C ARG A 244 -2.04 1.25 -15.96
N ASP A 245 -2.66 2.03 -16.84
CA ASP A 245 -2.86 3.47 -16.63
C ASP A 245 -4.07 3.79 -15.74
N GLY A 246 -4.92 2.80 -15.45
CA GLY A 246 -6.13 2.94 -14.64
C GLY A 246 -7.33 3.57 -15.35
N LEU A 247 -7.17 4.09 -16.57
CA LEU A 247 -8.22 4.85 -17.26
C LEU A 247 -9.41 3.97 -17.64
N ILE A 248 -9.13 2.78 -18.19
CA ILE A 248 -10.16 1.81 -18.58
C ILE A 248 -10.99 1.39 -17.35
N LEU A 249 -10.31 1.17 -16.22
CA LEU A 249 -10.92 0.75 -14.96
C LEU A 249 -11.82 1.85 -14.37
N CYS A 250 -11.32 3.08 -14.26
CA CYS A 250 -12.11 4.21 -13.77
C CYS A 250 -13.31 4.53 -14.67
N ASN A 251 -13.12 4.50 -16.00
CA ASN A 251 -14.20 4.74 -16.96
C ASN A 251 -15.29 3.66 -16.87
N LEU A 252 -14.90 2.41 -16.64
CA LEU A 252 -15.84 1.31 -16.46
C LEU A 252 -16.69 1.53 -15.22
N LEU A 253 -16.03 1.82 -14.10
CA LEU A 253 -16.69 2.04 -12.83
C LEU A 253 -17.68 3.21 -12.88
N ASN A 254 -17.29 4.32 -13.50
CA ASN A 254 -18.16 5.48 -13.71
C ASN A 254 -19.40 5.19 -14.56
N LYS A 255 -19.38 4.14 -15.41
CA LYS A 255 -20.57 3.67 -16.14
C LYS A 255 -21.50 2.81 -15.30
N ILE A 256 -20.97 2.09 -14.31
CA ILE A 256 -21.74 1.20 -13.43
C ILE A 256 -22.36 1.99 -12.26
N VAL A 257 -21.57 2.90 -11.69
CA VAL A 257 -21.99 3.79 -10.61
C VAL A 257 -21.62 5.22 -11.01
N ILE A 258 -22.64 6.00 -11.35
CA ILE A 258 -22.48 7.37 -11.86
C ILE A 258 -21.86 8.23 -10.75
N GLY A 259 -20.73 8.87 -11.04
CA GLY A 259 -20.09 9.85 -10.16
C GLY A 259 -19.15 9.29 -9.10
N THR A 260 -18.83 7.99 -9.13
CA THR A 260 -17.96 7.33 -8.14
C THR A 260 -16.49 7.77 -8.23
N VAL A 261 -15.99 8.03 -9.43
CA VAL A 261 -14.67 8.63 -9.63
C VAL A 261 -14.88 10.07 -10.11
N PRO A 262 -14.23 11.08 -9.49
CA PRO A 262 -14.26 12.46 -9.98
C PRO A 262 -13.98 12.48 -11.49
N LYS A 263 -14.70 13.30 -12.27
CA LYS A 263 -14.53 13.40 -13.73
C LYS A 263 -13.03 13.36 -14.04
N VAL A 264 -12.61 12.33 -14.78
CA VAL A 264 -11.22 12.06 -15.11
C VAL A 264 -10.68 13.26 -15.88
N VAL A 265 -10.14 14.24 -15.16
CA VAL A 265 -9.29 15.27 -15.75
C VAL A 265 -7.98 14.54 -16.00
N GLU A 266 -7.51 14.58 -17.24
CA GLU A 266 -6.35 13.86 -17.80
C GLU A 266 -4.99 14.21 -17.14
N ALA A 267 -4.96 14.41 -15.82
CA ALA A 267 -3.82 14.92 -15.06
C ALA A 267 -3.68 14.32 -13.65
N GLN A 268 -4.31 13.18 -13.33
CA GLN A 268 -4.07 12.47 -12.07
C GLN A 268 -3.14 11.27 -12.29
N ASN A 269 -2.13 11.17 -11.41
CA ASN A 269 -1.14 10.11 -11.37
C ASN A 269 -1.78 8.72 -11.50
N VAL A 270 -1.24 7.84 -12.36
CA VAL A 270 -1.72 6.46 -12.63
C VAL A 270 -2.09 5.70 -11.35
N TYR A 271 -1.24 5.79 -10.32
CA TYR A 271 -1.48 5.17 -9.02
C TYR A 271 -2.81 5.62 -8.40
N THR A 272 -3.13 6.91 -8.49
CA THR A 272 -4.37 7.50 -7.98
C THR A 272 -5.60 6.88 -8.63
N GLN A 273 -5.55 6.68 -9.96
CA GLN A 273 -6.67 6.16 -10.74
C GLN A 273 -6.97 4.71 -10.34
N ILE A 274 -5.94 3.87 -10.28
CA ILE A 274 -6.08 2.47 -9.86
C ILE A 274 -6.59 2.40 -8.41
N ALA A 275 -6.08 3.25 -7.52
CA ALA A 275 -6.54 3.33 -6.14
C ALA A 275 -8.03 3.65 -6.03
N PHE A 276 -8.49 4.68 -6.75
CA PHE A 276 -9.90 5.07 -6.79
C PHE A 276 -10.80 3.92 -7.23
N PHE A 277 -10.36 3.18 -8.25
CA PHE A 277 -11.07 2.00 -8.71
C PHE A 277 -11.14 0.93 -7.62
N LEU A 278 -10.01 0.51 -7.06
CA LEU A 278 -9.93 -0.58 -6.08
C LEU A 278 -10.78 -0.30 -4.84
N VAL A 279 -10.67 0.91 -4.30
CA VAL A 279 -11.47 1.39 -3.17
C VAL A 279 -12.96 1.23 -3.44
N SER A 280 -13.41 1.70 -4.61
CA SER A 280 -14.84 1.69 -4.93
C SER A 280 -15.39 0.29 -5.13
N VAL A 281 -14.57 -0.63 -5.63
CA VAL A 281 -14.91 -2.06 -5.77
C VAL A 281 -15.03 -2.73 -4.40
N GLU A 282 -14.13 -2.38 -3.46
CA GLU A 282 -14.18 -2.86 -2.09
C GLU A 282 -15.44 -2.37 -1.35
N ASP A 283 -15.87 -1.13 -1.57
CA ASP A 283 -17.13 -0.60 -1.03
C ASP A 283 -18.37 -1.34 -1.54
N MET A 284 -18.31 -1.84 -2.77
CA MET A 284 -19.34 -2.73 -3.33
C MET A 284 -19.24 -4.16 -2.78
N ARG A 285 -18.29 -4.44 -1.88
CA ARG A 285 -17.99 -5.75 -1.28
C ARG A 285 -17.62 -6.80 -2.33
N LEU A 286 -16.95 -6.37 -3.38
CA LEU A 286 -16.48 -7.22 -4.48
C LEU A 286 -14.98 -7.53 -4.32
N PRO A 287 -14.50 -8.65 -4.88
CA PRO A 287 -13.07 -8.98 -4.86
C PRO A 287 -12.24 -7.92 -5.61
N THR A 288 -11.09 -7.58 -5.04
CA THR A 288 -10.12 -6.62 -5.57
C THR A 288 -8.80 -7.30 -5.98
N PHE A 289 -7.84 -6.51 -6.47
CA PHE A 289 -6.50 -6.94 -6.84
C PHE A 289 -5.46 -5.93 -6.33
N ASP A 290 -4.18 -6.28 -6.41
CA ASP A 290 -3.06 -5.46 -5.96
C ASP A 290 -2.36 -4.76 -7.13
N LEU A 291 -1.70 -3.62 -6.88
CA LEU A 291 -1.01 -2.90 -7.95
C LEU A 291 0.08 -3.74 -8.64
N SER A 292 0.77 -4.59 -7.87
CA SER A 292 1.77 -5.54 -8.37
C SER A 292 1.20 -6.55 -9.37
N ASP A 293 -0.12 -6.81 -9.36
CA ASP A 293 -0.75 -7.68 -10.35
C ASP A 293 -0.76 -7.04 -11.76
N LEU A 294 -0.66 -5.70 -11.85
CA LEU A 294 -0.56 -4.93 -13.11
C LEU A 294 0.88 -4.66 -13.57
N GLU A 295 1.86 -4.88 -12.69
CA GLU A 295 3.29 -4.68 -13.00
C GLU A 295 3.88 -5.84 -13.79
N GLU A 296 5.12 -5.69 -14.29
CA GLU A 296 5.83 -6.73 -15.03
C GLU A 296 5.96 -8.00 -14.18
N GLY A 297 5.71 -9.17 -14.77
CA GLY A 297 5.64 -10.45 -14.03
C GLY A 297 4.38 -10.68 -13.13
N GLY A 298 3.53 -9.67 -12.91
CA GLY A 298 2.24 -9.80 -12.21
C GLY A 298 1.22 -10.77 -12.81
N ASN A 299 0.31 -11.29 -11.98
CA ASN A 299 -0.68 -12.31 -12.33
C ASN A 299 -2.07 -11.69 -12.61
N SER A 300 -2.54 -11.84 -13.84
CA SER A 300 -3.81 -11.26 -14.28
C SER A 300 -5.07 -11.91 -13.71
N ALA A 301 -4.98 -13.07 -13.02
CA ALA A 301 -6.14 -13.83 -12.55
C ALA A 301 -7.01 -13.03 -11.55
N LYS A 302 -6.40 -12.32 -10.60
CA LYS A 302 -7.13 -11.48 -9.63
C LYS A 302 -7.84 -10.32 -10.33
N ILE A 303 -7.18 -9.70 -11.31
CA ILE A 303 -7.74 -8.61 -12.11
C ILE A 303 -8.98 -9.09 -12.87
N VAL A 304 -8.86 -10.25 -13.52
CA VAL A 304 -9.98 -10.88 -14.25
C VAL A 304 -11.12 -11.21 -13.28
N GLY A 305 -10.82 -11.79 -12.12
CA GLY A 305 -11.82 -12.09 -11.09
C GLY A 305 -12.58 -10.85 -10.61
N CYS A 306 -11.88 -9.74 -10.35
CA CYS A 306 -12.48 -8.45 -9.99
C CYS A 306 -13.41 -7.94 -11.09
N LEU A 307 -12.96 -7.93 -12.35
CA LEU A 307 -13.77 -7.46 -13.48
C LEU A 307 -15.02 -8.30 -13.71
N LEU A 308 -14.92 -9.63 -13.61
CA LEU A 308 -16.08 -10.50 -13.75
C LEU A 308 -17.08 -10.35 -12.59
N ALA A 309 -16.60 -10.14 -11.36
CA ALA A 309 -17.47 -9.83 -10.23
C ALA A 309 -18.22 -8.50 -10.42
N LEU A 310 -17.53 -7.46 -10.91
CA LEU A 310 -18.15 -6.19 -11.29
C LEU A 310 -19.19 -6.34 -12.41
N LYS A 311 -18.92 -7.21 -13.38
CA LYS A 311 -19.87 -7.52 -14.45
C LYS A 311 -21.16 -8.11 -13.87
N SER A 312 -21.05 -9.15 -13.04
CA SER A 312 -22.21 -9.77 -12.39
C SER A 312 -23.00 -8.76 -11.55
N TYR A 313 -22.31 -7.93 -10.76
CA TYR A 313 -22.95 -6.86 -9.99
C TYR A 313 -23.73 -5.87 -10.88
N ASN A 314 -23.15 -5.44 -12.00
CA ASN A 314 -23.83 -4.54 -12.93
C ASN A 314 -25.07 -5.19 -13.59
N GLU A 315 -24.98 -6.47 -13.97
CA GLU A 315 -26.10 -7.23 -14.56
C GLU A 315 -27.26 -7.36 -13.56
N GLU A 316 -26.96 -7.65 -12.29
CA GLU A 316 -27.96 -7.71 -11.21
C GLU A 316 -28.65 -6.35 -10.99
N LYS A 317 -27.88 -5.26 -11.00
CA LYS A 317 -28.42 -3.89 -10.87
C LYS A 317 -29.33 -3.50 -12.02
N GLN A 318 -28.99 -3.87 -13.26
CA GLN A 318 -29.84 -3.63 -14.44
C GLN A 318 -31.11 -4.50 -14.42
N GLY A 319 -31.02 -5.74 -13.95
CA GLY A 319 -32.18 -6.63 -13.79
C GLY A 319 -33.16 -6.20 -12.70
N ALA A 320 -32.67 -5.59 -11.62
CA ALA A 320 -33.50 -5.03 -10.54
C ALA A 320 -34.25 -3.76 -10.99
N GLY A 321 -33.64 -2.93 -11.86
CA GLY A 321 -34.28 -1.73 -12.42
C GLY A 321 -35.36 -2.00 -13.48
N ALA A 322 -35.40 -3.21 -14.06
CA ALA A 322 -36.37 -3.62 -15.08
C ALA A 322 -37.64 -4.29 -14.50
N ARG A 323 -37.74 -4.45 -13.18
CA ARG A 323 -38.87 -5.08 -12.47
C ARG A 323 -39.80 -4.09 -11.76
N ILE A 324 -39.85 -2.83 -12.22
CA ILE A 324 -40.79 -1.80 -11.72
C ILE A 324 -41.81 -1.47 -12.79
#